data_AF-A0AA85JUU4-F1
#
_entry.id   AF-A0AA85JUU4-F1
#
_cell.length_a   1.000
_cell.length_b   1.000
_cell.length_c   1.000
_cell.angle_alpha   90.00
_cell.angle_beta   90.00
_cell.angle_gamma   90.00
#
_symmetry.space_group_name_H-M   'P 1'
#
loop_
_entity.id
_entity.type
_entity.pdbx_description
1 polymer ?
#
loop_
_entity_poly.entity_id
_entity_poly.type
_entity_poly.pdbx_seq_one_letter_code
_entity_poly.pdbx_strand_id
1 'polypeptide(L)'
;MNLFRTVFTKPKISGLMNSLCGGMRLLTIPPAIPSKILYERQITPDKTPAHHNNTQIEELLKKQLCDYPPYCSRKIRHGFQNAIMIRDYKRRQVAAHFCDLRIRLNAIRKNRILPQEIQDEATLYMSSLPRDSNWTRILSRCVVTSRRRGCKTRWKLSRIIWRKIADYNKMSGAQWACWGSNTHSVRRHMSWPPPKGITVAEYIRRYYKNLADESNSYVSK
;
A
#
# COMPACT_ATOMS: atom_id res chain seq x y z
N MET A 1 -35.84 -30.23 -20.92
CA MET A 1 -34.87 -30.53 -19.85
C MET A 1 -35.05 -29.52 -18.74
N ASN A 2 -35.46 -30.02 -17.57
CA ASN A 2 -35.75 -29.28 -16.34
C ASN A 2 -34.49 -28.71 -15.68
N LEU A 3 -34.73 -28.00 -14.55
CA LEU A 3 -33.82 -27.63 -13.43
C LEU A 3 -33.47 -26.13 -13.48
N PHE A 4 -34.04 -25.21 -12.71
CA PHE A 4 -34.35 -25.23 -11.27
C PHE A 4 -35.52 -24.27 -10.96
N ARG A 5 -36.55 -24.79 -10.29
CA ARG A 5 -37.64 -24.03 -9.68
C ARG A 5 -37.42 -24.04 -8.17
N THR A 6 -36.99 -22.93 -7.57
CA THR A 6 -36.93 -22.81 -6.11
C THR A 6 -38.29 -22.37 -5.58
N VAL A 7 -38.91 -23.31 -4.86
CA VAL A 7 -40.18 -23.20 -4.15
C VAL A 7 -39.94 -22.40 -2.86
N PHE A 8 -40.38 -21.15 -2.80
CA PHE A 8 -40.63 -20.46 -1.53
C PHE A 8 -42.14 -20.44 -1.30
N THR A 9 -42.64 -21.47 -0.63
CA THR A 9 -44.00 -21.51 -0.08
C THR A 9 -44.07 -20.57 1.12
N LYS A 10 -44.87 -19.50 1.03
CA LYS A 10 -45.27 -18.71 2.20
C LYS A 10 -46.27 -19.51 3.02
N PRO A 11 -46.10 -19.67 4.34
CA PRO A 11 -47.10 -20.35 5.17
C PRO A 11 -48.36 -19.48 5.27
N LYS A 12 -49.52 -20.09 5.00
CA LYS A 12 -50.83 -19.55 5.36
C LYS A 12 -51.00 -19.75 6.87
N ILE A 13 -50.99 -18.67 7.64
CA ILE A 13 -51.46 -18.69 9.03
C ILE A 13 -52.86 -18.08 9.02
N SER A 14 -53.86 -18.96 9.06
CA SER A 14 -55.25 -18.64 9.37
C SER A 14 -55.44 -18.78 10.88
N GLY A 15 -56.04 -17.79 11.54
CA GLY A 15 -56.68 -17.98 12.84
C GLY A 15 -56.38 -16.92 13.90
N LEU A 16 -57.36 -16.03 14.08
CA LEU A 16 -58.02 -15.64 15.34
C LEU A 16 -57.24 -14.94 16.49
N MET A 17 -57.86 -13.82 16.87
CA MET A 17 -58.08 -13.28 18.23
C MET A 17 -56.99 -12.42 18.89
N ASN A 18 -57.38 -11.14 18.97
CA ASN A 18 -57.44 -10.32 20.18
C ASN A 18 -56.15 -9.72 20.77
N SER A 19 -56.17 -8.38 20.71
CA SER A 19 -55.88 -7.43 21.79
C SER A 19 -54.68 -7.73 22.68
N LEU A 20 -53.74 -6.77 22.73
CA LEU A 20 -53.48 -5.95 23.91
C LEU A 20 -52.33 -4.97 23.58
N CYS A 21 -52.59 -3.69 23.87
CA CYS A 21 -51.65 -2.64 24.23
C CYS A 21 -50.22 -2.64 23.68
N GLY A 22 -49.87 -1.54 22.99
CA GLY A 22 -48.49 -1.08 22.93
C GLY A 22 -48.32 -0.05 21.83
N GLY A 23 -48.61 1.23 22.13
CA GLY A 23 -48.44 2.33 21.19
C GLY A 23 -47.00 2.46 20.71
N MET A 24 -46.68 1.83 19.58
CA MET A 24 -45.54 2.20 18.77
C MET A 24 -46.04 3.23 17.77
N ARG A 25 -45.49 4.44 17.80
CA ARG A 25 -45.63 5.40 16.70
C ARG A 25 -45.19 4.68 15.43
N LEU A 26 -46.14 4.25 14.61
CA LEU A 26 -45.88 3.83 13.25
C LEU A 26 -45.31 5.07 12.57
N LEU A 27 -43.99 5.12 12.42
CA LEU A 27 -43.37 5.93 11.40
C LEU A 27 -44.02 5.46 10.10
N THR A 28 -44.99 6.22 9.60
CA THR A 28 -45.60 6.00 8.29
C THR A 28 -44.49 6.23 7.28
N ILE A 29 -43.76 5.16 6.99
CA ILE A 29 -42.86 5.12 5.84
C ILE A 29 -43.77 5.46 4.65
N PRO A 30 -43.51 6.54 3.90
CA PRO A 30 -44.34 6.86 2.75
C PRO A 30 -44.38 5.64 1.81
N PRO A 31 -45.51 5.39 1.14
CA PRO A 31 -45.64 4.24 0.28
C PRO A 31 -44.50 4.24 -0.75
N ALA A 32 -43.86 3.08 -0.93
CA ALA A 32 -42.80 2.94 -1.90
C ALA A 32 -43.31 3.38 -3.28
N ILE A 33 -42.61 4.33 -3.90
CA ILE A 33 -42.98 4.84 -5.23
C ILE A 33 -43.03 3.63 -6.18
N PRO A 34 -44.16 3.41 -6.89
CA PRO A 34 -44.28 2.32 -7.85
C PRO A 34 -43.16 2.39 -8.89
N SER A 35 -42.48 1.27 -9.14
CA SER A 35 -41.37 1.20 -10.10
C SER A 35 -41.74 1.69 -11.50
N LYS A 36 -43.02 1.62 -11.88
CA LYS A 36 -43.56 2.16 -13.13
C LYS A 36 -43.45 3.69 -13.28
N ILE A 37 -43.35 4.44 -12.18
CA ILE A 37 -43.21 5.91 -12.20
C ILE A 37 -41.74 6.32 -12.38
N LEU A 38 -40.80 5.45 -11.99
CA LEU A 38 -39.38 5.70 -12.17
C LEU A 38 -39.03 5.52 -13.65
N TYR A 39 -38.69 6.62 -14.34
CA TYR A 39 -38.06 6.54 -15.66
C TYR A 39 -36.81 5.67 -15.55
N GLU A 40 -36.80 4.53 -16.26
CA GLU A 40 -35.63 3.68 -16.36
C GLU A 40 -34.55 4.45 -17.12
N ARG A 41 -33.65 5.09 -16.37
CA ARG A 41 -32.45 5.68 -16.93
C ARG A 41 -31.62 4.53 -17.48
N GLN A 42 -31.65 4.33 -18.79
CA GLN A 42 -30.72 3.41 -19.44
C GLN A 42 -29.32 4.00 -19.30
N ILE A 43 -28.59 3.56 -18.29
CA ILE A 43 -27.17 3.84 -18.17
C ILE A 43 -26.51 2.94 -19.20
N THR A 44 -26.38 3.42 -20.43
CA THR A 44 -25.38 2.87 -21.34
C THR A 44 -24.04 3.24 -20.74
N PRO A 45 -23.22 2.28 -20.27
CA PRO A 45 -21.88 2.63 -19.83
C PRO A 45 -21.15 3.23 -21.03
N ASP A 46 -20.50 4.37 -20.84
CA ASP A 46 -19.63 4.94 -21.87
C ASP A 46 -18.68 3.83 -22.35
N LYS A 47 -18.61 3.63 -23.67
CA LYS A 47 -17.61 2.72 -24.23
C LYS A 47 -16.25 3.24 -23.77
N THR A 48 -15.62 2.51 -22.85
CA THR A 48 -14.23 2.78 -22.50
C THR A 48 -13.44 2.67 -23.81
N PRO A 49 -12.77 3.75 -24.28
CA PRO A 49 -11.93 3.65 -25.47
C PRO A 49 -10.93 2.53 -25.23
N ALA A 50 -10.53 1.80 -26.27
CA ALA A 50 -9.64 0.65 -26.16
C ALA A 50 -8.42 0.98 -25.28
N HIS A 51 -8.49 0.61 -23.99
CA HIS A 51 -7.50 0.99 -23.01
C HIS A 51 -6.27 0.10 -23.21
N HIS A 52 -5.32 0.61 -24.00
CA HIS A 52 -3.88 0.34 -23.93
C HIS A 52 -3.41 -1.13 -23.86
N ASN A 53 -3.95 -2.03 -24.67
CA ASN A 53 -3.14 -3.11 -25.22
C ASN A 53 -2.69 -2.66 -26.62
N ASN A 54 -1.82 -1.64 -26.67
CA ASN A 54 -1.24 -1.22 -27.95
C ASN A 54 -0.27 -2.33 -28.37
N THR A 55 -0.62 -3.08 -29.41
CA THR A 55 0.20 -4.14 -30.00
C THR A 55 1.62 -3.66 -30.28
N GLN A 56 1.78 -2.38 -30.63
CA GLN A 56 3.08 -1.74 -30.85
C GLN A 56 3.94 -1.71 -29.59
N ILE A 57 3.34 -1.52 -28.41
CA ILE A 57 4.07 -1.57 -27.13
C ILE A 57 4.50 -3.01 -26.82
N GLU A 58 3.62 -3.98 -27.09
CA GLU A 58 3.98 -5.39 -26.90
C GLU A 58 5.09 -5.83 -27.87
N GLU A 59 5.06 -5.35 -29.11
CA GLU A 59 6.13 -5.53 -30.07
C GLU A 59 7.43 -4.84 -29.65
N LEU A 60 7.37 -3.59 -29.20
CA LEU A 60 8.53 -2.84 -28.71
C LEU A 60 9.15 -3.57 -27.51
N LEU A 61 8.33 -4.02 -26.56
CA LEU A 61 8.77 -4.83 -25.43
C LEU A 61 9.41 -6.14 -25.87
N LYS A 62 8.88 -6.80 -26.90
CA LYS A 62 9.37 -8.08 -27.42
C LYS A 62 10.64 -7.96 -28.27
N LYS A 63 10.83 -6.83 -28.96
CA LYS A 63 11.92 -6.60 -29.93
C LYS A 63 13.10 -5.83 -29.34
N GLN A 64 12.85 -4.79 -28.54
CA GLN A 64 13.87 -3.78 -28.19
C GLN A 64 14.19 -3.68 -26.69
N LEU A 65 13.20 -3.90 -25.80
CA LEU A 65 13.36 -3.62 -24.36
C LEU A 65 13.42 -4.86 -23.46
N CYS A 66 13.18 -6.05 -24.02
CA CYS A 66 13.35 -7.31 -23.31
C CYS A 66 13.90 -8.35 -24.29
N ASP A 67 15.06 -8.93 -24.00
CA ASP A 67 15.52 -10.22 -24.58
C ASP A 67 14.64 -11.38 -24.07
N TYR A 68 13.32 -11.19 -24.04
CA TYR A 68 12.37 -12.09 -23.41
C TYR A 68 11.40 -12.59 -24.47
N PRO A 69 11.29 -13.92 -24.63
CA PRO A 69 10.53 -14.48 -25.73
C PRO A 69 9.05 -14.10 -25.61
N PRO A 70 8.35 -13.98 -26.76
CA PRO A 70 6.92 -13.75 -26.79
C PRO A 70 6.16 -14.73 -25.91
N TYR A 71 5.06 -14.23 -25.36
CA TYR A 71 4.08 -14.93 -24.54
C TYR A 71 3.76 -16.35 -25.06
N CYS A 72 4.47 -17.36 -24.56
CA CYS A 72 4.08 -18.76 -24.67
C CYS A 72 4.26 -19.42 -23.30
N SER A 73 3.13 -19.90 -22.78
CA SER A 73 2.94 -20.71 -21.58
C SER A 73 3.53 -20.21 -20.25
N ARG A 74 2.66 -20.19 -19.25
CA ARG A 74 2.90 -19.77 -17.88
C ARG A 74 3.95 -20.71 -17.23
N LYS A 75 5.22 -20.32 -17.21
CA LYS A 75 6.23 -20.83 -16.27
C LYS A 75 6.81 -19.65 -15.51
N ILE A 76 6.60 -19.61 -14.19
CA ILE A 76 7.24 -18.65 -13.29
C ILE A 76 8.75 -18.89 -13.42
N ARG A 77 9.47 -18.02 -14.14
CA ARG A 77 10.94 -18.12 -14.23
C ARG A 77 11.56 -17.82 -12.86
N HIS A 78 12.68 -18.48 -12.60
CA HIS A 78 13.45 -18.45 -11.36
C HIS A 78 14.02 -17.02 -11.19
N GLY A 79 13.47 -16.25 -10.25
CA GLY A 79 13.94 -14.88 -9.97
C GLY A 79 12.83 -13.89 -9.60
N PHE A 80 11.59 -14.11 -10.05
CA PHE A 80 10.44 -13.30 -9.62
C PHE A 80 9.50 -14.09 -8.71
N GLN A 81 9.26 -13.59 -7.48
CA GLN A 81 8.33 -14.27 -6.56
C GLN A 81 6.88 -14.34 -7.07
N ASN A 82 6.36 -13.25 -7.64
CA ASN A 82 4.94 -13.13 -7.97
C ASN A 82 4.70 -12.48 -9.34
N ALA A 83 3.57 -12.82 -9.99
CA ALA A 83 3.13 -12.21 -11.24
C ALA A 83 2.93 -10.69 -11.16
N ILE A 84 2.61 -10.17 -9.96
CA ILE A 84 2.51 -8.72 -9.72
C ILE A 84 3.89 -8.05 -9.86
N MET A 85 4.97 -8.73 -9.45
CA MET A 85 6.33 -8.21 -9.57
C MET A 85 6.76 -8.15 -11.04
N ILE A 86 6.37 -9.16 -11.84
CA ILE A 86 6.59 -9.17 -13.29
C ILE A 86 5.89 -7.96 -13.95
N ARG A 87 4.64 -7.67 -13.55
CA ARG A 87 3.92 -6.49 -14.05
C ARG A 87 4.62 -5.17 -13.68
N ASP A 88 5.12 -5.06 -12.45
CA ASP A 88 5.87 -3.88 -12.00
C ASP A 88 7.20 -3.73 -12.77
N TYR A 89 7.89 -4.83 -13.02
CA TYR A 89 9.13 -4.86 -13.80
C TYR A 89 8.90 -4.36 -15.23
N LYS A 90 7.88 -4.89 -15.93
CA LYS A 90 7.51 -4.43 -17.28
C LYS A 90 7.23 -2.93 -17.32
N ARG A 91 6.50 -2.39 -16.33
CA ARG A 91 6.24 -0.95 -16.22
C ARG A 91 7.52 -0.13 -16.10
N ARG A 92 8.49 -0.60 -15.32
CA ARG A 92 9.78 0.10 -15.18
C ARG A 92 10.53 0.17 -16.49
N GLN A 93 10.52 -0.91 -17.28
CA GLN A 93 11.15 -0.93 -18.61
C GLN A 93 10.48 0.06 -19.56
N VAL A 94 9.14 0.04 -19.65
CA VAL A 94 8.38 0.98 -20.48
C VAL A 94 8.62 2.42 -20.03
N ALA A 95 8.55 2.68 -18.72
CA ALA A 95 8.75 4.01 -18.18
C ALA A 95 10.17 4.54 -18.42
N ALA A 96 11.19 3.69 -18.33
CA ALA A 96 12.57 4.07 -18.64
C ALA A 96 12.73 4.49 -20.11
N HIS A 97 12.16 3.71 -21.04
CA HIS A 97 12.21 4.02 -22.46
C HIS A 97 11.51 5.34 -22.82
N PHE A 98 10.32 5.58 -22.28
CA PHE A 98 9.54 6.78 -22.59
C PHE A 98 9.87 7.97 -21.66
N CYS A 99 10.87 7.86 -20.78
CA CYS A 99 11.19 8.87 -19.78
C CYS A 99 11.50 10.22 -20.42
N ASP A 100 12.42 10.24 -21.39
CA ASP A 100 12.90 11.47 -22.02
C ASP A 100 11.79 12.18 -22.80
N LEU A 101 11.00 11.42 -23.56
CA LEU A 101 9.85 11.96 -24.30
C LEU A 101 8.83 12.60 -23.36
N ARG A 102 8.52 11.94 -22.23
CA ARG A 102 7.59 12.48 -21.24
C ARG A 102 8.13 13.75 -20.57
N ILE A 103 9.43 13.81 -20.28
CA ILE A 103 10.06 15.01 -19.72
C ILE A 103 9.93 16.19 -20.70
N ARG A 104 10.24 15.97 -21.97
CA ARG A 104 10.13 17.00 -23.03
C ARG A 104 8.70 17.50 -23.20
N LEU A 105 7.73 16.59 -23.35
CA LEU A 105 6.31 16.95 -23.48
C LEU A 105 5.78 17.67 -22.23
N ASN A 106 6.22 17.25 -21.05
CA ASN A 106 5.81 17.89 -19.81
C ASN A 106 6.41 19.29 -19.66
N ALA A 107 7.62 19.54 -20.17
CA ALA A 107 8.21 20.87 -20.22
C ALA A 107 7.35 21.78 -21.11
N ILE A 108 7.05 21.36 -22.36
CA ILE A 108 6.21 22.12 -23.30
C ILE A 108 4.86 22.47 -22.67
N ARG A 109 4.18 21.47 -22.10
CA ARG A 109 2.86 21.65 -21.46
C ARG A 109 2.86 22.58 -20.25
N LYS A 110 3.99 22.72 -19.55
CA LYS A 110 4.09 23.56 -18.33
C LYS A 110 4.70 24.94 -18.60
N ASN A 111 5.07 25.22 -19.85
CA ASN A 111 5.60 26.52 -20.24
C ASN A 111 4.47 27.57 -20.29
N ARG A 112 4.76 28.78 -19.79
CA ARG A 112 3.84 29.93 -19.85
C ARG A 112 4.10 30.87 -21.03
N ILE A 113 5.21 30.65 -21.75
CA ILE A 113 5.67 31.52 -22.85
C ILE A 113 5.08 31.07 -24.19
N LEU A 114 4.82 29.76 -24.33
CA LEU A 114 4.34 29.17 -25.58
C LEU A 114 2.84 29.45 -25.79
N PRO A 115 2.38 29.55 -27.05
CA PRO A 115 0.96 29.59 -27.38
C PRO A 115 0.20 28.39 -26.82
N GLN A 116 -1.10 28.58 -26.57
CA GLN A 116 -1.95 27.56 -25.93
C GLN A 116 -2.13 26.33 -26.84
N GLU A 117 -2.16 26.54 -28.15
CA GLU A 117 -2.36 25.49 -29.16
C GLU A 117 -1.26 24.42 -29.06
N ILE A 118 0.00 24.84 -28.93
CA ILE A 118 1.15 23.95 -28.78
C ILE A 118 1.08 23.18 -27.44
N GLN A 119 0.57 23.81 -26.39
CA GLN A 119 0.40 23.16 -25.08
C GLN A 119 -0.71 22.10 -25.13
N ASP A 120 -1.77 22.36 -25.87
CA ASP A 120 -2.90 21.45 -26.07
C ASP A 120 -2.45 20.23 -26.90
N GLU A 121 -1.71 20.44 -27.99
CA GLU A 121 -1.08 19.37 -28.76
C GLU A 121 -0.16 18.50 -27.88
N ALA A 122 0.73 19.11 -27.10
CA ALA A 122 1.61 18.39 -26.18
C ALA A 122 0.83 17.57 -25.14
N THR A 123 -0.34 18.06 -24.70
CA THR A 123 -1.23 17.35 -23.79
C THR A 123 -1.87 16.14 -24.48
N LEU A 124 -2.35 16.30 -25.72
CA LEU A 124 -2.87 15.22 -26.55
C LEU A 124 -1.81 14.14 -26.79
N TYR A 125 -0.59 14.51 -27.19
CA TYR A 125 0.53 13.57 -27.35
C TYR A 125 0.89 12.88 -26.03
N MET A 126 0.89 13.60 -24.90
CA MET A 126 1.18 12.98 -23.61
C MET A 126 0.09 11.96 -23.20
N SER A 127 -1.16 12.16 -23.63
CA SER A 127 -2.28 11.25 -23.40
C SER A 127 -2.27 10.02 -24.31
N SER A 128 -1.71 10.12 -25.51
CA SER A 128 -1.62 9.00 -26.47
C SER A 128 -0.54 7.98 -26.10
N LEU A 129 0.45 8.40 -25.30
CA LEU A 129 1.50 7.54 -24.79
C LEU A 129 0.97 6.33 -23.98
N PRO A 130 1.76 5.24 -23.88
CA PRO A 130 1.44 4.08 -23.07
C PRO A 130 1.01 4.45 -21.65
N ARG A 131 -0.09 3.89 -21.14
CA ARG A 131 -0.46 4.10 -19.73
C ARG A 131 0.65 3.68 -18.76
N ASP A 132 1.33 2.58 -19.06
CA ASP A 132 2.41 2.03 -18.23
C ASP A 132 3.74 2.80 -18.37
N SER A 133 3.84 3.79 -19.27
CA SER A 133 4.97 4.75 -19.31
C SER A 133 4.96 5.75 -18.16
N ASN A 134 3.83 5.90 -17.46
CA ASN A 134 3.70 6.89 -16.41
C ASN A 134 4.42 6.43 -15.12
N TRP A 135 5.42 7.22 -14.70
CA TRP A 135 6.26 6.95 -13.51
C TRP A 135 5.45 6.81 -12.22
N THR A 136 4.30 7.49 -12.09
CA THR A 136 3.43 7.43 -10.89
C THR A 136 2.87 6.03 -10.62
N ARG A 137 2.85 5.14 -11.62
CA ARG A 137 2.34 3.76 -11.49
C ARG A 137 3.37 2.78 -10.94
N ILE A 138 4.64 3.16 -10.91
CA ILE A 138 5.72 2.34 -10.40
C ILE A 138 5.63 2.33 -8.87
N LEU A 139 5.67 1.14 -8.28
CA LEU A 139 5.63 0.97 -6.83
C LEU A 139 6.94 0.39 -6.32
N SER A 140 7.40 0.88 -5.17
CA SER A 140 8.51 0.24 -4.46
C SER A 140 8.03 -1.08 -3.85
N ARG A 141 8.61 -2.20 -4.32
CA ARG A 141 8.29 -3.55 -3.85
C ARG A 141 9.53 -4.17 -3.21
N CYS A 142 9.29 -5.12 -2.32
CA CYS A 142 10.35 -5.96 -1.78
C CYS A 142 10.91 -6.83 -2.90
N VAL A 143 12.23 -6.82 -3.10
CA VAL A 143 12.90 -7.65 -4.12
C VAL A 143 12.70 -9.14 -3.83
N VAL A 144 12.73 -9.55 -2.55
CA VAL A 144 12.68 -10.96 -2.13
C VAL A 144 11.26 -11.51 -2.05
N THR A 145 10.27 -10.72 -1.66
CA THR A 145 8.90 -11.22 -1.41
C THR A 145 7.83 -10.56 -2.26
N SER A 146 8.17 -9.55 -3.06
CA SER A 146 7.26 -8.68 -3.81
C SER A 146 6.21 -7.91 -2.98
N ARG A 147 6.34 -7.90 -1.64
CA ARG A 147 5.45 -7.17 -0.73
C ARG A 147 5.36 -5.70 -1.13
N ARG A 148 4.12 -5.17 -1.20
CA ARG A 148 3.85 -3.79 -1.63
C ARG A 148 4.15 -2.75 -0.56
N ARG A 149 3.84 -3.03 0.71
CA ARG A 149 3.89 -2.05 1.80
C ARG A 149 5.03 -2.32 2.77
N GLY A 150 5.48 -1.28 3.47
CA GLY A 150 6.50 -1.38 4.50
C GLY A 150 7.84 -1.86 3.94
N CYS A 151 8.18 -1.41 2.73
CA CYS A 151 9.48 -1.62 2.11
C CYS A 151 10.38 -0.43 2.44
N LYS A 152 11.61 -0.71 2.86
CA LYS A 152 12.61 0.33 3.11
C LYS A 152 13.32 0.64 1.80
N THR A 153 13.24 1.89 1.33
CA THR A 153 13.71 2.31 0.00
C THR A 153 15.21 2.07 -0.20
N ARG A 154 16.03 2.35 0.82
CA ARG A 154 17.50 2.16 0.79
C ARG A 154 17.90 0.74 0.39
N TRP A 155 17.28 -0.27 0.98
CA TRP A 155 17.61 -1.69 0.73
C TRP A 155 16.65 -2.39 -0.23
N LYS A 156 15.53 -1.75 -0.60
CA LYS A 156 14.44 -2.36 -1.39
C LYS A 156 13.89 -3.67 -0.78
N LEU A 157 13.95 -3.80 0.54
CA LEU A 157 13.45 -4.96 1.29
C LEU A 157 12.22 -4.61 2.11
N SER A 158 11.32 -5.58 2.28
CA SER A 158 10.23 -5.47 3.25
C SER A 158 10.76 -5.47 4.68
N ARG A 159 10.05 -4.83 5.60
CA ARG A 159 10.40 -4.81 7.03
C ARG A 159 10.60 -6.21 7.64
N ILE A 160 9.91 -7.23 7.15
CA ILE A 160 9.97 -8.60 7.67
C ILE A 160 11.30 -9.23 7.28
N ILE A 161 11.65 -9.15 6.00
CA ILE A 161 12.92 -9.68 5.48
C ILE A 161 14.10 -8.85 6.00
N TRP A 162 13.94 -7.53 6.07
CA TRP A 162 14.96 -6.64 6.61
C TRP A 162 15.30 -7.00 8.06
N ARG A 163 14.28 -7.18 8.92
CA ARG A 163 14.48 -7.63 10.31
C ARG A 163 15.15 -9.00 10.36
N LYS A 164 14.65 -9.99 9.60
CA LYS A 164 15.26 -11.32 9.53
C LYS A 164 16.76 -11.24 9.20
N ILE A 165 17.15 -10.48 8.18
CA ILE A 165 18.56 -10.36 7.77
C ILE A 165 19.39 -9.62 8.83
N ALA A 166 18.85 -8.57 9.45
CA ALA A 166 19.51 -7.82 10.51
C ALA A 166 19.71 -8.64 11.79
N ASP A 167 18.68 -9.36 12.24
CA ASP A 167 18.72 -10.17 13.47
C ASP A 167 19.72 -11.35 13.35
N TYR A 168 19.92 -11.90 12.15
CA TYR A 168 20.96 -12.90 11.88
C TYR A 168 22.34 -12.31 11.53
N ASN A 169 22.56 -11.01 11.78
CA ASN A 169 23.82 -10.30 11.51
C ASN A 169 24.33 -10.44 10.05
N LYS A 170 23.43 -10.63 9.09
CA LYS A 170 23.76 -10.73 7.65
C LYS A 170 23.87 -9.37 6.96
N MET A 171 23.69 -8.28 7.70
CA MET A 171 23.76 -6.91 7.20
C MET A 171 24.81 -6.12 7.97
N SER A 172 25.79 -5.58 7.26
CA SER A 172 26.87 -4.78 7.85
C SER A 172 26.32 -3.49 8.48
N GLY A 173 26.70 -3.23 9.74
CA GLY A 173 26.35 -2.00 10.46
C GLY A 173 24.88 -1.91 10.90
N ALA A 174 24.08 -2.95 10.69
CA ALA A 174 22.74 -3.02 11.26
C ALA A 174 22.83 -3.62 12.67
N GLN A 175 22.66 -2.77 13.68
CA GLN A 175 22.57 -3.17 15.08
C GLN A 175 21.22 -2.75 15.63
N TRP A 176 20.78 -3.39 16.71
CA TRP A 176 19.68 -2.84 17.49
C TRP A 176 20.10 -1.48 18.04
N ALA A 177 19.23 -0.50 17.86
CA ALA A 177 19.48 0.81 18.41
C ALA A 177 19.40 0.72 19.94
N CYS A 178 20.56 0.92 20.59
CA CYS A 178 20.68 1.07 22.03
C CYS A 178 20.90 2.55 22.33
N TRP A 179 19.83 3.24 22.73
CA TRP A 179 19.97 4.52 23.42
C TRP A 179 20.41 4.20 24.86
N GLY A 180 21.48 4.86 25.30
CA GLY A 180 22.21 4.53 26.53
C GLY A 180 21.29 4.24 27.71
N SER A 181 21.51 3.09 28.33
CA SER A 181 20.86 2.67 29.56
C SER A 181 21.28 3.53 30.75
N ASN A 182 22.42 4.23 30.65
CA ASN A 182 22.99 5.12 31.66
C ASN A 182 22.29 6.48 31.71
N THR A 183 21.03 6.48 32.16
CA THR A 183 20.33 7.73 32.47
C THR A 183 20.63 8.11 33.91
N HIS A 184 21.35 9.22 34.08
CA HIS A 184 21.39 9.91 35.37
C HIS A 184 20.08 10.67 35.53
N SER A 185 19.29 10.31 36.54
CA SER A 185 18.12 11.12 36.88
C SER A 185 18.60 12.49 37.36
N VAL A 186 18.49 13.52 36.53
CA VAL A 186 18.89 14.90 36.89
C VAL A 186 18.19 15.38 38.17
N ARG A 187 16.98 14.84 38.43
CA ARG A 187 16.18 15.15 39.62
C ARG A 187 16.68 14.44 40.90
N ARG A 188 17.36 13.28 40.81
CA ARG A 188 17.67 12.43 41.98
C ARG A 188 19.12 11.96 42.06
N HIS A 189 19.97 12.31 41.08
CA HIS A 189 21.37 11.89 40.97
C HIS A 189 21.57 10.37 41.12
N MET A 190 20.63 9.56 40.59
CA MET A 190 20.73 8.10 40.56
C MET A 190 21.03 7.59 39.15
N SER A 191 21.87 6.56 39.03
CA SER A 191 22.24 5.93 37.75
C SER A 191 21.32 4.76 37.42
N TRP A 192 20.55 4.85 36.34
CA TRP A 192 19.94 3.66 35.73
C TRP A 192 20.90 3.06 34.71
N PRO A 193 20.96 1.74 34.45
CA PRO A 193 20.45 0.66 35.30
C PRO A 193 21.18 0.67 36.66
N PRO A 194 20.60 0.05 37.70
CA PRO A 194 21.20 0.05 39.05
C PRO A 194 22.68 -0.40 38.99
N PRO A 195 23.57 0.27 39.74
CA PRO A 195 24.98 -0.09 39.74
C PRO A 195 25.16 -1.54 40.22
N LYS A 196 26.16 -2.22 39.65
CA LYS A 196 26.45 -3.63 39.95
C LYS A 196 26.77 -3.79 41.44
N GLY A 197 26.15 -4.76 42.10
CA GLY A 197 26.32 -5.05 43.52
C GLY A 197 25.15 -4.63 44.42
N ILE A 198 24.19 -3.85 43.90
CA ILE A 198 22.98 -3.45 44.65
C ILE A 198 21.79 -4.30 44.20
N THR A 199 21.01 -4.80 45.15
CA THR A 199 19.75 -5.50 44.81
C THR A 199 18.70 -4.51 44.28
N VAL A 200 17.86 -4.94 43.34
CA VAL A 200 16.82 -4.06 42.77
C VAL A 200 15.91 -3.48 43.86
N ALA A 201 15.57 -4.27 44.87
CA ALA A 201 14.73 -3.84 46.00
C ALA A 201 15.40 -2.76 46.88
N GLU A 202 16.71 -2.85 47.08
CA GLU A 202 17.49 -1.85 47.80
C GLU A 202 17.62 -0.55 46.99
N TYR A 203 17.84 -0.65 45.69
CA TYR A 203 17.89 0.49 44.78
C TYR A 203 16.54 1.24 44.74
N ILE A 204 15.42 0.51 44.70
CA ILE A 204 14.06 1.09 44.80
C ILE A 204 13.83 1.75 46.17
N ARG A 205 14.29 1.14 47.27
CA ARG A 205 14.22 1.75 48.61
C ARG A 205 14.98 3.08 48.68
N ARG A 206 16.20 3.13 48.11
CA ARG A 206 17.00 4.36 48.03
C ARG A 206 16.31 5.45 47.20
N TYR A 207 15.66 5.04 46.10
CA TYR A 207 14.85 5.95 45.28
C TYR A 207 13.74 6.62 46.10
N TYR A 208 12.94 5.88 46.86
CA TYR A 208 11.86 6.46 47.67
C TYR A 208 12.36 7.32 48.84
N LYS A 209 13.56 7.02 49.35
CA LYS A 209 14.24 7.82 50.39
C LYS A 209 15.01 9.03 49.85
N ASN A 210 15.01 9.27 48.53
CA ASN A 210 15.75 10.34 47.85
C ASN A 210 17.25 10.36 48.19
N LEU A 211 17.85 9.19 48.38
CA LEU A 211 19.28 9.06 48.61
C LEU A 211 20.00 9.02 47.26
N ALA A 212 20.88 10.00 47.00
CA ALA A 212 21.69 10.03 45.78
C ALA A 212 22.63 8.81 45.70
N ASP A 213 23.07 8.46 44.49
CA ASP A 213 24.26 7.62 44.36
C ASP A 213 25.45 8.50 44.73
N GLU A 214 26.23 8.08 45.75
CA GLU A 214 27.51 8.73 46.04
C GLU A 214 28.28 8.78 44.72
N SER A 215 28.73 9.98 44.32
CA SER A 215 29.51 10.20 43.11
C SER A 215 30.87 9.54 43.28
N ASN A 216 30.90 8.22 43.29
CA ASN A 216 32.12 7.46 43.33
C ASN A 216 32.63 7.49 41.90
N SER A 217 33.60 8.40 41.72
CA SER A 217 34.64 8.41 40.70
C SER A 217 34.42 7.40 39.57
N TYR A 218 34.31 7.91 38.35
CA TYR A 218 34.64 7.14 37.16
C TYR A 218 36.06 6.61 37.33
N VAL A 219 36.19 5.41 37.91
CA VAL A 219 37.41 4.63 37.89
C VAL A 219 37.57 4.22 36.44
N SER A 220 38.44 4.98 35.79
CA SER A 220 39.04 4.71 34.51
C SER A 220 39.53 3.26 34.50
N LYS A 221 38.89 2.43 33.69
CA LYS A 221 39.45 1.18 33.15
C LYS A 221 38.92 1.00 31.74
#